data_AF-A0A183GMV1-F1
#
_entry.id   AF-A0A183GMV1-F1
#
_cell.length_a   1.000
_cell.length_b   1.000
_cell.length_c   1.000
_cell.angle_alpha   90.00
_cell.angle_beta   90.00
_cell.angle_gamma   90.00
#
_symmetry.space_group_name_H-M   'P 1'
#
loop_
_entity.id
_entity.type
_entity.pdbx_description
1 polymer ?
#
loop_
_entity_poly.entity_id
_entity_poly.type
_entity_poly.pdbx_seq_one_letter_code
_entity_poly.pdbx_strand_id
1 'polypeptide(L)'
;MNQCEIRVFYLCEWKSGHNVAAAARDINAALGEHFVKERAIRPYFERYRSGDEGLEGEERGRPPSHHNEDELKAMGKWIRVTL
;
A
#
# COMPACT_ATOMS: atom_id res chain seq x y z
N MET A 1 10.11 -4.06 10.19
CA MET A 1 8.74 -3.54 10.15
C MET A 1 8.13 -3.81 8.79
N ASN A 2 7.03 -4.55 8.74
CA ASN A 2 6.26 -4.75 7.50
C ASN A 2 5.24 -3.61 7.30
N GLN A 3 4.60 -3.57 6.12
CA GLN A 3 3.64 -2.52 5.77
C GLN A 3 2.33 -2.60 6.57
N CYS A 4 1.99 -3.75 7.16
CA CYS A 4 0.79 -3.89 7.99
C CYS A 4 1.05 -3.36 9.41
N GLU A 5 2.22 -3.65 9.98
CA GLU A 5 2.65 -3.18 11.31
C GLU A 5 2.69 -1.66 11.37
N ILE A 6 3.24 -0.98 10.34
CA ILE A 6 3.27 0.49 10.31
C ILE A 6 1.86 1.10 10.26
N ARG A 7 0.90 0.42 9.62
CA ARG A 7 -0.49 0.89 9.54
C ARG A 7 -1.25 0.74 10.86
N VAL A 8 -0.87 -0.24 11.69
CA VAL A 8 -1.38 -0.34 13.07
C VAL A 8 -1.05 0.93 13.85
N PHE A 9 0.18 1.46 13.72
CA PHE A 9 0.54 2.74 14.33
C PHE A 9 -0.33 3.88 13.80
N TYR A 10 -0.56 3.97 12.49
CA TYR A 10 -1.44 5.01 11.92
C TYR A 10 -2.86 4.95 12.49
N LEU A 11 -3.41 3.74 12.64
CA LEU A 11 -4.75 3.55 13.19
C LEU A 11 -4.80 3.93 14.68
N CYS A 12 -3.77 3.57 15.45
CA CYS A 12 -3.66 3.90 16.86
C CYS A 12 -3.62 5.43 17.08
N GLU A 13 -2.79 6.14 16.31
CA GLU A 13 -2.68 7.59 16.36
C GLU A 13 -4.01 8.28 15.98
N TRP A 14 -4.68 7.78 14.94
CA TRP A 14 -5.98 8.29 14.53
C TRP A 14 -7.06 8.09 15.60
N LYS A 15 -7.13 6.91 16.23
CA LYS A 15 -8.07 6.63 17.33
C LYS A 15 -7.77 7.45 18.58
N SER A 16 -6.53 7.87 18.76
CA SER A 16 -6.11 8.79 19.83
C SER A 16 -6.52 10.24 19.56
N GLY A 17 -7.11 10.53 18.39
CA GLY A 17 -7.57 11.87 18.01
C GLY A 17 -6.46 12.79 17.51
N HIS A 18 -5.26 12.25 17.28
CA HIS A 18 -4.17 13.03 16.72
C HIS A 18 -4.45 13.40 15.27
N ASN A 19 -3.88 14.52 14.82
CA ASN A 19 -3.86 14.89 13.41
C ASN A 19 -2.63 14.28 12.71
N VAL A 20 -2.57 14.39 11.38
CA VAL A 20 -1.52 13.77 10.56
C VAL A 20 -0.10 14.21 10.97
N ALA A 21 0.09 15.49 11.32
CA ALA A 21 1.38 16.03 11.70
C ALA A 21 1.83 15.54 13.08
N ALA A 22 0.90 15.49 14.04
CA ALA A 22 1.15 14.93 15.37
C ALA A 22 1.51 13.44 15.26
N ALA A 23 0.70 12.65 14.54
CA ALA A 23 0.96 11.23 14.30
C ALA A 23 2.33 11.00 13.66
N ALA A 24 2.71 11.78 12.64
CA ALA A 24 4.02 11.65 12.01
C ALA A 24 5.18 11.93 12.98
N ARG A 25 5.04 12.94 13.85
CA ARG A 25 6.04 13.29 14.86
C ARG A 25 6.16 12.20 15.91
N ASP A 26 5.05 11.69 16.42
CA ASP A 26 5.03 10.69 17.49
C ASP A 26 5.57 9.34 16.99
N ILE A 27 5.20 8.95 15.76
CA ILE A 27 5.74 7.74 15.12
C ILE A 27 7.24 7.88 14.86
N ASN A 28 7.71 9.04 14.36
CA ASN A 28 9.15 9.27 14.17
C ASN A 28 9.92 9.31 15.49
N ALA A 29 9.31 9.83 16.57
CA ALA A 29 9.92 9.79 17.89
C ALA A 29 10.04 8.36 18.44
N ALA A 30 9.05 7.50 18.17
CA ALA A 30 9.03 6.12 18.66
C ALA A 30 9.88 5.15 17.83
N LEU A 31 9.91 5.32 16.50
CA LEU A 31 10.51 4.36 15.57
C LEU A 31 11.82 4.82 14.93
N GLY A 32 12.19 6.08 15.13
CA GLY A 32 13.39 6.70 14.58
C GLY A 32 13.08 7.90 13.68
N GLU A 33 13.99 8.86 13.69
CA GLU A 33 13.82 10.11 12.96
C GLU A 33 13.60 9.85 11.46
N HIS A 34 12.62 10.55 10.88
CA HIS A 34 12.23 10.45 9.47
C HIS A 34 11.71 9.08 8.98
N PHE A 35 11.33 8.17 9.87
CA PHE A 35 10.73 6.88 9.53
C PHE A 35 9.47 7.03 8.64
N VAL A 36 8.62 8.00 8.95
CA VAL A 36 7.39 8.31 8.21
C VAL A 36 7.30 9.79 7.83
N LYS A 37 6.72 10.03 6.67
CA LYS A 37 6.35 11.36 6.17
C LYS A 37 4.84 11.52 6.27
N GLU A 38 4.36 12.72 6.57
CA GLU A 38 2.92 13.04 6.60
C GLU A 38 2.18 12.63 5.32
N ARG A 39 2.83 12.77 4.16
CA ARG A 39 2.29 12.31 2.86
C ARG A 39 1.90 10.82 2.88
N ALA A 40 2.64 9.98 3.60
CA ALA A 40 2.38 8.55 3.67
C ALA A 40 1.19 8.24 4.60
N ILE A 41 0.96 9.05 5.64
CA ILE A 41 -0.06 8.83 6.67
C ILE A 41 -1.42 9.37 6.22
N ARG A 42 -1.43 10.52 5.54
CA ARG A 42 -2.64 11.24 5.10
C ARG A 42 -3.70 10.36 4.40
N PRO A 43 -3.39 9.54 3.37
CA PRO A 43 -4.41 8.74 2.72
C PRO A 43 -5.06 7.71 3.66
N TYR A 44 -4.34 7.22 4.68
CA TYR A 44 -4.91 6.32 5.68
C TYR A 44 -5.87 7.06 6.61
N PHE A 45 -5.53 8.28 7.04
CA PHE A 45 -6.43 9.09 7.87
C PHE A 45 -7.72 9.46 7.12
N GLU A 46 -7.64 9.75 5.82
CA GLU A 46 -8.81 9.96 4.98
C GLU A 46 -9.65 8.69 4.87
N ARG A 47 -9.01 7.53 4.69
CA ARG A 47 -9.69 6.22 4.66
C ARG A 47 -10.41 5.90 5.99
N TYR A 48 -9.76 6.16 7.12
CA TYR A 48 -10.34 5.96 8.46
C TYR A 48 -11.56 6.87 8.71
N ARG A 49 -11.51 8.13 8.22
CA ARG A 49 -12.68 9.03 8.27
C ARG A 49 -13.87 8.52 7.47
N SER A 50 -13.62 7.76 6.40
CA SER A 50 -14.66 7.12 5.58
C SER A 50 -15.17 5.80 6.20
N GLY A 51 -14.63 5.38 7.35
CA GLY A 51 -15.04 4.17 8.07
C GLY A 51 -14.29 2.89 7.69
N ASP A 52 -13.32 2.96 6.78
CA ASP A 52 -12.49 1.80 6.41
C ASP A 52 -11.21 1.77 7.28
N GLU A 53 -11.26 0.96 8.34
CA GLU A 53 -10.13 0.71 9.25
C GLU A 53 -9.21 -0.45 8.80
N GLY A 54 -9.33 -0.91 7.55
CA GLY A 54 -8.51 -2.00 7.03
C GLY A 54 -7.01 -1.70 7.18
N LEU A 55 -6.21 -2.72 7.47
CA LEU A 55 -4.74 -2.61 7.56
C LEU A 55 -4.04 -3.10 6.29
N GLU A 56 -4.77 -3.75 5.40
CA GLU A 56 -4.24 -4.16 4.12
C GLU A 56 -4.15 -2.94 3.18
N GLY A 57 -3.16 -3.01 2.30
CA GLY A 57 -3.05 -2.02 1.25
C GLY A 57 -4.11 -2.40 0.24
N GLU A 58 -4.62 -1.42 -0.50
CA GLU A 58 -5.29 -1.78 -1.74
C GLU A 58 -4.34 -2.69 -2.51
N GLU A 59 -4.82 -3.88 -2.85
CA GLU A 59 -4.13 -4.71 -3.82
C GLU A 59 -3.93 -3.81 -5.04
N ARG A 60 -2.68 -3.43 -5.30
CA ARG A 60 -2.38 -2.63 -6.48
C ARG A 60 -2.71 -3.52 -7.65
N GLY A 61 -3.95 -3.39 -8.15
CA GLY A 61 -4.42 -4.14 -9.28
C GLY A 61 -3.36 -4.06 -10.34
N ARG A 62 -2.80 -5.23 -10.70
CA ARG A 62 -1.98 -5.32 -11.89
C ARG A 62 -2.78 -4.65 -12.99
N PRO A 63 -2.23 -3.68 -13.74
CA PRO A 63 -2.93 -3.16 -14.90
C PRO A 63 -3.42 -4.36 -15.71
N PRO A 64 -4.72 -4.42 -16.09
CA PRO A 64 -5.23 -5.55 -16.83
C PRO A 64 -4.31 -5.77 -18.02
N SER A 65 -3.65 -6.93 -18.07
CA SER A 65 -2.73 -7.22 -19.16
C SER A 65 -3.58 -7.36 -20.41
N HIS A 66 -3.47 -6.39 -21.34
CA HIS A 66 -4.11 -6.45 -22.65
C HIS A 66 -3.62 -7.63 -23.51
N HIS A 67 -2.56 -8.31 -23.08
CA HIS A 67 -2.03 -9.49 -23.77
C HIS A 67 -2.85 -10.71 -23.37
N ASN A 68 -3.58 -11.23 -24.34
CA ASN A 68 -4.31 -12.48 -24.22
C ASN A 68 -3.29 -13.61 -24.00
N GLU A 69 -3.39 -14.33 -22.88
CA GLU A 69 -2.42 -15.37 -22.52
C GLU A 69 -2.39 -16.51 -23.56
N ASP A 70 -3.52 -16.73 -24.25
CA ASP A 70 -3.66 -17.65 -25.37
C ASP A 70 -2.85 -17.22 -26.61
N GLU A 71 -2.73 -15.92 -26.88
CA GLU A 71 -1.90 -15.40 -27.99
C GLU A 71 -0.40 -15.58 -27.70
N LEU A 72 0.00 -15.39 -26.43
CA LEU A 72 1.38 -15.62 -25.99
C LEU A 72 1.74 -17.11 -26.04
N LYS A 73 0.83 -18.00 -25.63
CA LYS A 73 1.01 -19.45 -25.79
C LYS A 73 1.03 -19.89 -27.24
N ALA A 74 0.19 -19.28 -28.08
CA ALA A 74 0.20 -19.53 -29.52
C ALA A 74 1.57 -19.14 -30.11
N MET A 75 2.07 -17.94 -29.85
CA MET A 75 3.39 -17.48 -30.33
C MET A 75 4.55 -18.38 -29.88
N GLY A 76 4.55 -18.81 -28.61
CA GLY A 76 5.56 -19.77 -28.12
C GLY A 76 5.53 -21.12 -28.85
N LYS A 77 4.37 -21.55 -29.33
CA LYS A 77 4.20 -22.78 -30.13
C LYS A 77 4.78 -22.63 -31.54
N TRP A 78 4.66 -21.44 -32.15
CA TRP A 78 5.25 -21.15 -33.46
C TRP A 78 6.79 -21.11 -33.41
N ILE A 79 7.37 -20.49 -32.38
CA ILE A 79 8.84 -20.43 -32.23
C ILE A 79 9.45 -21.84 -32.10
N ARG A 80 8.75 -22.75 -31.42
CA ARG A 80 9.20 -24.14 -31.20
C ARG A 80 9.11 -25.05 -32.43
N VAL A 81 8.33 -24.65 -33.44
CA VAL A 81 8.15 -25.38 -34.71
C VAL A 81 9.12 -24.89 -35.79
N THR A 82 9.76 -23.74 -35.58
CA THR A 82 10.62 -23.09 -36.58
C THR A 82 12.13 -23.22 -36.29
N LEU A 83 12.53 -24.05 -35.30
CA LEU A 83 13.93 -24.28 -34.90
C LEU A 83 14.30 -25.76 -34.91
#